data_AF-A0A0P1G859-F1
#
_entry.id   AF-A0A0P1G859-F1
#
_cell.length_a   1.000
_cell.length_b   1.000
_cell.length_c   1.000
_cell.angle_alpha   90.00
_cell.angle_beta   90.00
_cell.angle_gamma   90.00
#
_symmetry.space_group_name_H-M   'P 1'
#
loop_
_entity.id
_entity.type
_entity.pdbx_description
1 polymer ?
#
loop_
_entity_poly.entity_id
_entity_poly.type
_entity_poly.pdbx_seq_one_letter_code
_entity_poly.pdbx_strand_id
1 'polypeptide(L)'
;MKKLLAYSVVLMGTAAGALAATDMLVPEEPTVIEIEVDAVDLERCRETLAQVAMTPAVADNGSRLLFAADESLPTVTCVVKNT
;
A
#
# COMPACT_ATOMS: atom_id res chain seq x y z
N MET A 1 -31.04 29.46 -47.34
CA MET A 1 -30.70 28.06 -47.02
C MET A 1 -29.22 27.82 -47.34
N LYS A 2 -28.34 27.63 -46.33
CA LYS A 2 -26.96 27.06 -46.39
C LYS A 2 -25.96 27.52 -45.31
N LYS A 3 -26.38 28.20 -44.23
CA LYS A 3 -25.42 28.66 -43.20
C LYS A 3 -25.65 28.09 -41.79
N LEU A 4 -26.60 27.18 -41.61
CA LEU A 4 -26.93 26.61 -40.29
C LEU A 4 -26.39 25.18 -40.08
N LEU A 5 -25.52 24.68 -40.97
CA LEU A 5 -24.93 23.33 -40.88
C LEU A 5 -23.53 23.30 -40.25
N ALA A 6 -23.04 24.41 -39.69
CA ALA A 6 -21.66 24.51 -39.22
C ALA A 6 -21.46 24.31 -37.72
N TYR A 7 -22.51 24.03 -36.94
CA TYR A 7 -22.44 24.01 -35.46
C TYR A 7 -22.48 22.62 -34.82
N SER A 8 -22.43 21.53 -35.59
CA SER A 8 -22.58 20.16 -35.06
C SER A 8 -21.28 19.44 -34.70
N VAL A 9 -20.09 20.04 -34.85
CA VAL A 9 -18.80 19.31 -34.72
C VAL A 9 -18.09 19.50 -33.38
N VAL A 10 -18.51 20.45 -32.53
CA VAL A 10 -17.68 20.84 -31.36
C VAL A 10 -17.94 20.00 -30.10
N LEU A 11 -18.98 19.15 -30.05
CA LEU A 11 -19.40 18.54 -28.78
C LEU A 11 -18.83 17.15 -28.44
N MET A 12 -17.85 16.62 -29.18
CA MET A 12 -17.35 15.24 -28.98
C MET A 12 -15.98 15.11 -28.27
N GLY A 13 -15.48 16.16 -27.62
CA GLY A 13 -14.05 16.25 -27.28
C GLY A 13 -13.63 16.16 -25.81
N THR A 14 -14.48 15.82 -24.84
CA THR A 14 -14.08 15.92 -23.41
C THR A 14 -14.55 14.74 -22.55
N ALA A 15 -14.12 13.52 -22.85
CA ALA A 15 -14.40 12.37 -21.97
C ALA A 15 -13.20 11.42 -21.76
N ALA A 16 -11.99 11.78 -22.21
CA ALA A 16 -10.82 10.89 -22.17
C ALA A 16 -9.81 11.20 -21.05
N GLY A 17 -10.10 12.14 -20.13
CA GLY A 17 -9.14 12.60 -19.12
C GLY A 17 -9.34 12.05 -17.70
N ALA A 18 -10.47 11.41 -17.40
CA ALA A 18 -10.85 11.11 -16.02
C ALA A 18 -10.22 9.83 -15.42
N LEU A 19 -9.57 8.99 -16.24
CA LEU A 19 -9.00 7.71 -15.79
C LEU A 19 -7.49 7.75 -15.51
N ALA A 20 -6.83 8.90 -15.67
CA ALA A 20 -5.40 9.04 -15.34
C ALA A 20 -5.14 9.58 -13.93
N ALA A 21 -6.16 10.09 -13.24
CA ALA A 21 -6.02 10.71 -11.92
C ALA A 21 -6.35 9.77 -10.75
N THR A 22 -6.94 8.60 -11.01
CA THR A 22 -7.29 7.64 -9.95
C THR A 22 -6.11 6.80 -9.50
N ASP A 23 -5.05 6.68 -10.32
CA ASP A 23 -3.84 5.91 -9.97
C ASP A 23 -2.97 6.63 -8.93
N MET A 24 -3.10 7.96 -8.80
CA MET A 24 -2.41 8.75 -7.76
C MET A 24 -3.14 8.76 -6.41
N LEU A 25 -4.34 8.17 -6.31
CA LEU A 25 -5.15 8.17 -5.08
C LEU A 25 -5.06 6.86 -4.30
N VAL A 26 -4.32 5.87 -4.80
CA VAL A 26 -3.90 4.73 -3.99
C VAL A 26 -2.59 5.17 -3.34
N PRO A 27 -2.58 5.60 -2.05
CA PRO A 27 -1.31 5.70 -1.34
C PRO A 27 -0.66 4.33 -1.49
N GLU A 28 0.53 4.30 -2.08
CA GLU A 28 1.37 3.11 -2.12
C GLU A 28 1.55 2.70 -0.65
N GLU A 29 0.78 1.69 -0.21
CA GLU A 29 0.83 1.25 1.17
C GLU A 29 2.29 0.87 1.42
N PRO A 30 2.93 1.45 2.44
CA PRO A 30 4.34 1.24 2.62
C PRO A 30 4.55 -0.26 2.77
N THR A 31 5.39 -0.83 1.90
CA THR A 31 5.79 -2.24 1.98
C THR A 31 6.44 -2.56 3.33
N VAL A 32 6.77 -1.52 4.12
CA VAL A 32 7.36 -1.58 5.45
C VAL A 32 6.45 -0.92 6.48
N ILE A 33 6.06 -1.66 7.51
CA ILE A 33 5.36 -1.18 8.71
C ILE A 33 6.41 -0.79 9.75
N GLU A 34 6.37 0.46 10.21
CA GLU A 34 7.27 0.98 11.24
C GLU A 34 6.63 0.95 12.63
N ILE A 35 7.35 0.38 13.59
CA ILE A 35 6.99 0.41 15.01
C ILE A 35 7.90 1.44 15.69
N GLU A 36 7.31 2.56 16.09
CA GLU A 36 8.02 3.59 16.86
C GLU A 36 8.19 3.15 18.31
N VAL A 37 9.44 3.15 18.78
CA VAL A 37 9.80 2.81 20.17
C VAL A 37 10.77 3.84 20.75
N ASP A 38 10.87 3.87 22.07
CA ASP A 38 11.93 4.63 22.74
C ASP A 38 13.31 4.03 22.43
N ALA A 39 14.36 4.85 22.43
CA ALA A 39 15.72 4.40 22.08
C ALA A 39 16.23 3.23 22.94
N VAL A 40 15.78 3.16 24.21
CA VAL A 40 16.13 2.09 25.15
C VAL A 40 15.50 0.74 24.79
N ASP A 41 14.39 0.76 24.06
CA ASP A 41 13.61 -0.43 23.72
C ASP A 41 13.87 -0.93 22.29
N LEU A 42 14.65 -0.18 21.50
CA LEU A 42 14.96 -0.51 20.11
C LEU A 42 15.53 -1.92 19.96
N GLU A 43 16.53 -2.28 20.77
CA GLU A 43 17.17 -3.60 20.65
C GLU A 43 16.21 -4.72 21.02
N ARG A 44 15.45 -4.56 22.11
CA ARG A 44 14.43 -5.53 22.53
C ARG A 44 13.37 -5.72 21.44
N CYS A 45 12.95 -4.64 20.78
CA CYS A 45 11.98 -4.69 19.69
C CYS A 45 12.53 -5.51 18.51
N ARG A 46 13.79 -5.29 18.12
CA ARG A 46 14.45 -6.04 17.03
C ARG A 46 14.61 -7.52 17.36
N GLU A 47 15.03 -7.85 18.58
CA GLU A 47 15.11 -9.23 19.07
C GLU A 47 13.74 -9.93 19.06
N THR A 48 12.69 -9.21 19.43
CA THR A 48 11.32 -9.73 19.44
C THR A 48 10.84 -10.00 18.01
N LEU A 49 11.06 -9.06 17.09
CA LEU A 49 10.69 -9.26 15.68
C LEU A 49 11.45 -10.44 15.06
N ALA A 50 12.73 -10.63 15.38
CA ALA A 50 13.50 -11.78 14.92
C ALA A 50 12.92 -13.12 15.43
N GLN A 51 12.43 -13.15 16.67
CA GLN A 51 11.75 -14.33 17.23
C GLN A 51 10.40 -14.59 16.55
N VAL A 52 9.61 -13.55 16.31
CA VAL A 52 8.31 -13.66 15.62
C VAL A 52 8.50 -14.15 14.17
N ALA A 53 9.54 -13.70 13.47
CA ALA A 53 9.84 -14.14 12.11
C ALA A 53 10.11 -15.66 11.98
N MET A 54 10.49 -16.32 13.08
CA MET A 54 10.67 -17.78 13.13
C MET A 54 9.37 -18.55 13.46
N THR A 55 8.29 -17.83 13.76
CA THR A 55 7.02 -18.44 14.17
C THR A 55 6.14 -18.71 12.94
N PRO A 56 5.57 -19.92 12.80
CA PRO A 56 4.63 -20.19 11.72
C PRO A 56 3.42 -19.29 11.84
N ALA A 57 2.99 -18.69 10.73
CA ALA A 57 1.76 -17.95 10.72
C ALA A 57 0.55 -18.90 10.76
N VAL A 58 -0.44 -18.52 11.54
CA VAL A 58 -1.64 -19.29 11.80
C VAL A 58 -2.83 -18.36 11.67
N ALA A 59 -3.84 -18.75 10.91
CA ALA A 59 -5.09 -18.03 10.81
C ALA A 59 -5.92 -18.18 12.10
N ASP A 60 -6.92 -17.33 12.29
CA ASP A 60 -7.79 -17.34 13.48
C ASP A 60 -8.51 -18.68 13.71
N ASN A 61 -8.72 -19.46 12.64
CA ASN A 61 -9.30 -20.79 12.70
C ASN A 61 -8.30 -21.90 13.09
N GLY A 62 -7.05 -21.54 13.41
CA GLY A 62 -5.98 -22.46 13.79
C GLY A 62 -5.26 -23.14 12.61
N SER A 63 -5.65 -22.86 11.37
CA SER A 63 -4.94 -23.40 10.20
C SER A 63 -3.63 -22.65 9.95
N ARG A 64 -2.58 -23.39 9.57
CA ARG A 64 -1.29 -22.79 9.23
C ARG A 64 -1.40 -22.09 7.88
N LEU A 65 -0.91 -20.85 7.83
CA LEU A 65 -0.76 -20.10 6.58
C LEU A 65 0.53 -20.56 5.90
N LEU A 66 0.39 -21.02 4.65
CA LEU A 66 1.52 -21.36 3.79
C LEU A 66 1.75 -20.17 2.87
N PHE A 67 2.55 -19.21 3.31
CA PHE A 67 2.96 -18.11 2.46
C PHE A 67 3.96 -18.64 1.43
N ALA A 68 3.69 -18.41 0.16
CA ALA A 68 4.72 -18.56 -0.87
C ALA A 68 5.73 -17.42 -0.70
N ALA A 69 7.00 -17.65 -1.00
CA ALA A 69 8.08 -16.68 -0.80
C ALA A 69 7.90 -15.38 -1.62
N ASP A 70 6.94 -15.36 -2.55
CA ASP A 70 6.56 -14.26 -3.42
C ASP A 70 5.25 -13.55 -3.00
N GLU A 71 4.50 -14.06 -2.01
CA GLU A 71 3.44 -13.29 -1.39
C GLU A 71 4.08 -12.20 -0.52
N SER A 72 4.05 -10.98 -1.03
CA SER A 72 4.68 -9.79 -0.43
C SER A 72 3.99 -9.41 0.87
N LEU A 73 4.28 -10.16 1.94
CA LEU A 73 3.92 -9.75 3.28
C LEU A 73 4.66 -8.45 3.59
N PRO A 74 3.99 -7.50 4.26
CA PRO A 74 4.65 -6.27 4.67
C PRO A 74 5.81 -6.60 5.61
N THR A 75 6.95 -5.97 5.36
CA THR A 75 8.11 -6.06 6.25
C THR A 75 7.83 -5.22 7.48
N VAL A 76 8.19 -5.67 8.68
CA VAL A 76 8.02 -4.88 9.91
C VAL A 76 9.39 -4.48 10.45
N THR A 77 9.57 -3.22 10.83
CA THR A 77 10.82 -2.71 11.42
C THR A 77 10.55 -1.86 12.65
N CYS A 78 11.50 -1.81 13.58
CA CYS A 78 11.45 -0.91 14.74
C CYS A 78 12.31 0.33 14.48
N VAL A 79 11.77 1.50 14.77
CA VAL A 79 12.46 2.80 14.62
C VAL A 79 12.40 3.58 15.92
N VAL A 80 13.37 4.46 16.15
CA VAL A 80 13.35 5.34 17.33
C VAL A 80 12.36 6.47 17.07
N LYS A 81 11.50 6.75 18.04
CA LYS A 81 10.57 7.85 17.99
C LYS A 81 11.31 9.18 17.79
N ASN A 82 10.95 9.91 16.74
CA ASN A 82 11.51 11.23 16.46
C ASN A 82 10.66 12.27 17.21
N THR A 83 11.05 12.59 18.45
CA THR A 83 10.37 13.60 19.29
C THR A 83 11.12 14.91 19.28
#